data_AF-A0A8J7W3I8-F1
#
_entry.id   AF-A0A8J7W3I8-F1
#
_cell.length_a   1.000
_cell.length_b   1.000
_cell.length_c   1.000
_cell.angle_alpha   90.00
_cell.angle_beta   90.00
_cell.angle_gamma   90.00
#
_symmetry.space_group_name_H-M   'P 1'
#
loop_
_entity.id
_entity.type
_entity.pdbx_description
1 polymer ?
#
loop_
_entity_poly.entity_id
_entity_poly.type
_entity_poly.pdbx_seq_one_letter_code
_entity_poly.pdbx_strand_id
1 'polypeptide(L)'
;MSEFKKSLMTFESIIRNRGVKVTSIMSEWLAVWSKYLRFEQSFSPQRLIPYKRGTILHVHFGFNVGSEIGGSHYCIVMENNNNPESKTIVIMPLSSLSHGKTKESLHHSEVYLGKIIPWEQKESYAMPLQIRAISKLRIIKPKIKSDSIAKINAEQLTELDNKLKQLFTFAK
;
A
#
# COMPACT_ATOMS: atom_id res chain seq x y z
N MET A 1 -32.12 17.42 -12.16
CA MET A 1 -30.88 16.61 -12.17
C MET A 1 -30.67 16.03 -10.77
N SER A 2 -30.47 14.72 -10.63
CA SER A 2 -30.26 14.10 -9.30
C SER A 2 -29.02 14.67 -8.62
N GLU A 3 -29.01 14.69 -7.28
CA GLU A 3 -27.85 15.15 -6.49
C GLU A 3 -26.58 14.39 -6.87
N PHE A 4 -26.69 13.07 -7.03
CA PHE A 4 -25.57 12.23 -7.49
C PHE A 4 -24.99 12.69 -8.83
N LYS A 5 -25.85 13.00 -9.81
CA LYS A 5 -25.39 13.48 -11.13
C LYS A 5 -24.73 14.85 -11.04
N LYS A 6 -25.19 15.74 -10.15
CA LYS A 6 -24.51 17.03 -9.88
C LYS A 6 -23.13 16.79 -9.29
N SER A 7 -23.00 15.93 -8.28
CA SER A 7 -21.71 15.61 -7.66
C SER A 7 -20.71 15.02 -8.66
N LEU A 8 -21.16 14.14 -9.56
CA LEU A 8 -20.31 13.59 -10.62
C LEU A 8 -19.79 14.67 -11.57
N MET A 9 -20.64 15.63 -11.99
CA MET A 9 -20.21 16.74 -12.85
C MET A 9 -19.19 17.64 -12.17
N THR A 10 -19.42 17.98 -10.90
CA THR A 10 -18.45 18.77 -10.10
C THR A 10 -17.11 18.04 -9.98
N PHE A 11 -17.16 16.74 -9.66
CA PHE A 11 -15.96 15.92 -9.57
C PHE A 11 -15.20 15.85 -10.90
N GLU A 12 -15.90 15.59 -12.01
CA GLU A 12 -15.31 15.54 -13.34
C GLU A 12 -14.61 16.85 -13.69
N SER A 13 -15.25 18.00 -13.43
CA SER A 13 -14.68 19.32 -13.66
C SER A 13 -13.38 19.52 -12.86
N ILE A 14 -13.37 19.18 -11.57
CA ILE A 14 -12.18 19.28 -10.71
C ILE A 14 -11.03 18.42 -11.25
N ILE A 15 -11.30 17.17 -11.64
CA ILE A 15 -10.27 16.26 -12.12
C ILE A 15 -9.70 16.71 -13.46
N ARG A 16 -10.55 17.14 -14.41
CA ARG A 16 -10.10 17.69 -15.70
C ARG A 16 -9.19 18.90 -15.51
N ASN A 17 -9.52 19.79 -14.57
CA ASN A 17 -8.71 20.97 -14.26
C ASN A 17 -7.34 20.66 -13.64
N ARG A 18 -7.12 19.43 -13.15
CA ARG A 18 -5.80 18.97 -12.64
C ARG A 18 -4.88 18.41 -13.73
N GLY A 19 -5.32 18.41 -14.99
CA GLY A 19 -4.52 18.03 -16.15
C GLY A 19 -4.64 16.55 -16.55
N VAL A 20 -4.07 16.24 -17.71
CA VAL A 20 -4.24 14.95 -18.41
C VAL A 20 -3.72 13.77 -17.60
N LYS A 21 -2.54 13.91 -16.97
CA LYS A 21 -1.94 12.84 -16.16
C LYS A 21 -2.85 12.44 -14.98
N VAL A 22 -3.34 13.43 -14.23
CA VAL A 22 -4.24 13.19 -13.09
C VAL A 22 -5.56 12.59 -13.55
N THR A 23 -6.09 13.08 -14.67
CA THR A 23 -7.31 12.54 -15.29
C THR A 23 -7.15 11.06 -15.68
N SER A 24 -6.01 10.69 -16.27
CA SER A 24 -5.70 9.31 -16.63
C SER A 24 -5.61 8.39 -15.41
N ILE A 25 -4.85 8.79 -14.39
CA ILE A 25 -4.72 8.03 -13.13
C ILE A 25 -6.07 7.87 -12.44
N MET A 26 -6.89 8.93 -12.41
CA MET A 26 -8.24 8.84 -11.84
C MET A 26 -9.14 7.89 -12.63
N SER A 27 -9.06 7.92 -13.95
CA SER A 27 -9.86 7.03 -14.81
C SER A 27 -9.48 5.56 -14.58
N GLU A 28 -8.19 5.27 -14.48
CA GLU A 28 -7.70 3.94 -14.10
C GLU A 28 -8.23 3.53 -12.71
N TRP A 29 -8.13 4.43 -11.72
CA TRP A 29 -8.60 4.15 -10.38
C TRP A 29 -10.11 3.92 -10.31
N LEU A 30 -10.92 4.70 -11.03
CA LEU A 30 -12.38 4.49 -11.09
C LEU A 30 -12.72 3.11 -11.66
N ALA A 31 -11.99 2.64 -12.67
CA ALA A 31 -12.18 1.30 -13.22
C ALA A 31 -11.81 0.21 -12.19
N VAL A 32 -10.71 0.38 -11.46
CA VAL A 32 -10.29 -0.54 -10.38
C VAL A 32 -11.30 -0.52 -9.22
N TRP A 33 -11.70 0.66 -8.76
CA TRP A 33 -12.64 0.81 -7.66
C TRP A 33 -14.02 0.24 -8.00
N SER A 34 -14.50 0.44 -9.23
CA SER A 34 -15.74 -0.17 -9.71
C SER A 34 -15.68 -1.70 -9.69
N LYS A 35 -14.51 -2.30 -9.98
CA LYS A 35 -14.30 -3.75 -9.82
C LYS A 35 -14.37 -4.13 -8.34
N TYR A 36 -13.72 -3.38 -7.45
CA TYR A 36 -13.79 -3.65 -6.01
C TYR A 36 -15.22 -3.62 -5.49
N LEU A 37 -15.99 -2.57 -5.80
CA LEU A 37 -17.40 -2.45 -5.40
C LEU A 37 -18.25 -3.63 -5.89
N ARG A 38 -18.00 -4.11 -7.12
CA ARG A 38 -18.70 -5.26 -7.69
C ARG A 38 -18.38 -6.58 -6.97
N PHE A 39 -17.13 -6.77 -6.56
CA PHE A 39 -16.68 -8.03 -5.94
C PHE A 39 -16.75 -8.03 -4.41
N GLU A 40 -16.97 -6.88 -3.79
CA GLU A 40 -16.94 -6.73 -2.33
C GLU A 40 -17.91 -7.66 -1.60
N GLN A 41 -19.12 -7.82 -2.13
CA GLN A 41 -20.13 -8.69 -1.53
C GLN A 41 -19.75 -10.18 -1.56
N SER A 42 -19.08 -10.63 -2.63
CA SER A 42 -18.64 -12.03 -2.80
C SER A 42 -17.18 -12.26 -2.40
N PHE A 43 -16.55 -11.26 -1.76
CA PHE A 43 -15.17 -11.38 -1.32
C PHE A 43 -15.04 -12.26 -0.08
N SER A 44 -14.43 -13.43 -0.28
CA SER A 44 -13.97 -14.32 0.78
C SER A 44 -12.44 -14.24 0.93
N PRO A 45 -11.92 -13.79 2.08
CA PRO A 45 -10.49 -13.75 2.35
C PRO A 45 -9.86 -15.15 2.49
N GLN A 46 -10.65 -16.20 2.75
CA GLN A 46 -10.20 -17.59 2.81
C GLN A 46 -9.67 -18.11 1.45
N ARG A 47 -10.01 -17.45 0.34
CA ARG A 47 -9.47 -17.75 -0.98
C ARG A 47 -8.05 -17.21 -1.18
N LEU A 48 -7.57 -16.37 -0.28
CA LEU A 48 -6.21 -15.83 -0.31
C LEU A 48 -5.27 -16.73 0.50
N ILE A 49 -3.99 -16.68 0.17
CA ILE A 49 -2.97 -17.29 1.04
C ILE A 49 -2.90 -16.57 2.40
N PRO A 50 -2.44 -17.26 3.47
CA PRO A 50 -2.11 -16.61 4.72
C PRO A 50 -0.94 -15.63 4.56
N TYR A 51 -1.10 -14.43 5.12
CA TYR A 51 -0.10 -13.36 5.03
C TYR A 51 0.69 -13.27 6.32
N LYS A 52 1.92 -13.79 6.36
CA LYS A 52 2.73 -13.72 7.58
C LYS A 52 3.34 -12.32 7.75
N ARG A 53 3.59 -11.91 9.00
CA ARG A 53 4.34 -10.69 9.32
C ARG A 53 5.69 -10.67 8.58
N GLY A 54 6.02 -9.53 7.97
CA GLY A 54 7.20 -9.33 7.12
C GLY A 54 7.01 -9.71 5.65
N THR A 55 5.88 -10.34 5.27
CA THR A 55 5.58 -10.63 3.86
C THR A 55 5.39 -9.33 3.09
N ILE A 56 5.98 -9.25 1.90
CA ILE A 56 5.83 -8.12 0.98
C ILE A 56 4.61 -8.36 0.10
N LEU A 57 3.70 -7.39 0.05
CA LEU A 57 2.51 -7.39 -0.78
C LEU A 57 2.58 -6.26 -1.81
N HIS A 58 2.20 -6.54 -3.05
CA HIS A 58 1.86 -5.53 -4.03
C HIS A 58 0.38 -5.18 -3.88
N VAL A 59 0.05 -3.91 -3.64
CA VAL A 59 -1.30 -3.46 -3.31
C VAL A 59 -1.68 -2.19 -4.08
N HIS A 60 -2.97 -1.99 -4.31
CA HIS A 60 -3.50 -0.74 -4.85
C HIS A 60 -4.03 0.17 -3.72
N PHE A 61 -3.27 1.20 -3.39
CA PHE A 61 -3.63 2.19 -2.38
C PHE A 61 -4.72 3.15 -2.83
N GLY A 62 -4.93 3.30 -4.13
CA GLY A 62 -6.02 4.10 -4.71
C GLY A 62 -5.65 5.55 -4.93
N PHE A 63 -6.61 6.37 -5.33
CA PHE A 63 -6.45 7.80 -5.43
C PHE A 63 -6.81 8.45 -4.09
N ASN A 64 -5.80 8.73 -3.26
CA ASN A 64 -5.99 9.19 -1.89
C ASN A 64 -5.90 10.73 -1.77
N VAL A 65 -6.23 11.23 -0.58
CA VAL A 65 -6.25 12.66 -0.27
C VAL A 65 -4.83 13.15 0.05
N GLY A 66 -4.47 14.29 -0.52
CA GLY A 66 -3.22 14.99 -0.19
C GLY A 66 -1.97 14.13 -0.38
N SER A 67 -1.19 13.99 0.70
CA SER A 67 0.12 13.30 0.72
C SER A 67 0.04 11.85 1.21
N GLU A 68 -1.16 11.28 1.32
CA GLU A 68 -1.30 9.85 1.54
C GLU A 68 -0.72 9.07 0.35
N ILE A 69 -0.03 7.97 0.62
CA ILE A 69 0.44 7.12 -0.47
C ILE A 69 -0.75 6.62 -1.30
N GLY A 70 -0.72 6.88 -2.60
CA GLY A 70 -1.72 6.44 -3.58
C GLY A 70 -1.12 5.50 -4.63
N GLY A 71 -1.94 5.04 -5.58
CA GLY A 71 -1.48 4.20 -6.69
C GLY A 71 -1.11 2.76 -6.29
N SER A 72 -0.37 2.08 -7.16
CA SER A 72 0.07 0.70 -6.98
C SER A 72 1.47 0.63 -6.40
N HIS A 73 1.63 0.09 -5.19
CA HIS A 73 2.91 0.07 -4.48
C HIS A 73 3.08 -1.21 -3.68
N TYR A 74 4.33 -1.52 -3.35
CA TYR A 74 4.64 -2.59 -2.40
C TYR A 74 4.42 -2.12 -0.96
N CYS A 75 4.17 -3.05 -0.05
CA CYS A 75 4.07 -2.84 1.38
C CYS A 75 4.46 -4.09 2.15
N ILE A 76 4.68 -3.96 3.46
CA ILE A 76 5.03 -5.05 4.36
C ILE A 76 3.86 -5.33 5.30
N VAL A 77 3.52 -6.59 5.50
CA VAL A 77 2.57 -7.01 6.55
C VAL A 77 3.17 -6.75 7.93
N MET A 78 2.52 -5.93 8.74
CA MET A 78 3.00 -5.58 10.09
C MET A 78 2.28 -6.34 11.21
N GLU A 79 1.05 -6.77 10.94
CA GLU A 79 0.19 -7.47 11.92
C GLU A 79 0.75 -8.85 12.27
N ASN A 80 0.94 -9.09 13.57
CA ASN A 80 1.26 -10.42 14.08
C ASN A 80 -0.02 -11.25 14.24
N ASN A 81 0.05 -12.57 14.00
CA ASN A 81 -1.08 -13.49 14.17
C ASN A 81 -2.40 -13.00 13.52
N ASN A 82 -2.35 -12.36 12.35
CA ASN A 82 -3.56 -11.86 11.70
C ASN A 82 -4.57 -12.98 11.44
N ASN A 83 -5.85 -12.68 11.66
CA ASN A 83 -6.92 -13.64 11.39
C ASN A 83 -7.05 -13.87 9.87
N PRO A 84 -6.91 -15.12 9.37
CA PRO A 84 -7.11 -15.44 7.96
C PRO A 84 -8.49 -14.99 7.44
N GLU A 85 -9.52 -15.00 8.29
CA GLU A 85 -10.89 -14.63 7.97
C GLU A 85 -11.15 -13.13 8.01
N SER A 86 -10.23 -12.34 8.59
CA SER A 86 -10.36 -10.88 8.54
C SER A 86 -10.33 -10.40 7.09
N LYS A 87 -11.21 -9.46 6.74
CA LYS A 87 -11.21 -8.82 5.42
C LYS A 87 -10.14 -7.73 5.32
N THR A 88 -9.50 -7.35 6.42
CA THR A 88 -8.47 -6.32 6.47
C THR A 88 -7.14 -6.87 6.99
N ILE A 89 -6.07 -6.12 6.78
CA ILE A 89 -4.72 -6.42 7.29
C ILE A 89 -3.95 -5.11 7.50
N VAL A 90 -3.16 -5.03 8.57
CA VAL A 90 -2.28 -3.87 8.81
C VAL A 90 -0.97 -4.01 8.06
N ILE A 91 -0.63 -2.99 7.26
CA ILE A 91 0.55 -2.94 6.41
C ILE A 91 1.35 -1.67 6.65
N MET A 92 2.63 -1.71 6.29
CA MET A 92 3.51 -0.55 6.18
C MET A 92 3.91 -0.34 4.71
N PRO A 93 3.56 0.80 4.10
CA PRO A 93 3.89 1.07 2.72
C PRO A 93 5.41 1.15 2.45
N LEU A 94 5.80 0.75 1.24
CA LEU A 94 7.17 0.84 0.72
C LEU A 94 7.22 1.84 -0.44
N SER A 95 8.40 2.44 -0.62
CA SER A 95 8.75 3.20 -1.80
C SER A 95 10.17 2.83 -2.25
N SER A 96 10.51 3.14 -3.49
CA SER A 96 11.84 2.90 -4.04
C SER A 96 12.66 4.19 -4.01
N LEU A 97 13.98 4.07 -3.84
CA LEU A 97 14.87 5.19 -4.05
C LEU A 97 14.80 5.62 -5.53
N SER A 98 14.49 6.90 -5.75
CA SER A 98 14.52 7.50 -7.08
C SER A 98 15.96 7.74 -7.54
N HIS A 99 16.16 7.94 -8.85
CA HIS A 99 17.48 8.31 -9.37
C HIS A 99 18.06 9.52 -8.62
N GLY A 100 19.33 9.41 -8.20
CA GLY A 100 20.05 10.46 -7.48
C GLY A 100 19.74 10.57 -5.97
N LYS A 101 18.79 9.78 -5.43
CA LYS A 101 18.58 9.68 -3.98
C LYS A 101 19.32 8.50 -3.41
N THR A 102 19.92 8.71 -2.25
CA THR A 102 20.63 7.68 -1.48
C THR A 102 19.91 7.44 -0.15
N LYS A 103 20.42 6.50 0.65
CA LYS A 103 19.94 6.26 2.02
C LYS A 103 19.95 7.54 2.87
N GLU A 104 20.92 8.40 2.65
CA GLU A 104 21.11 9.67 3.38
C GLU A 104 20.06 10.73 3.01
N SER A 105 19.36 10.54 1.88
CA SER A 105 18.27 11.42 1.44
C SER A 105 16.92 11.13 2.11
N LEU A 106 16.84 10.04 2.90
CA LEU A 106 15.60 9.61 3.53
C LEU A 106 15.22 10.51 4.71
N HIS A 107 13.91 10.71 4.87
CA HIS A 107 13.38 11.40 6.03
C HIS A 107 13.66 10.58 7.30
N HIS A 108 13.87 11.23 8.44
CA HIS A 108 14.24 10.55 9.70
C HIS A 108 13.25 9.48 10.18
N SER A 109 12.00 9.55 9.72
CA SER A 109 10.95 8.57 9.99
C SER A 109 11.02 7.34 9.09
N GLU A 110 11.72 7.40 7.96
CA GLU A 110 11.82 6.33 6.96
C GLU A 110 12.93 5.35 7.33
N VAL A 111 12.81 4.10 6.86
CA VAL A 111 13.76 3.03 7.16
C VAL A 111 14.24 2.42 5.85
N TYR A 112 15.53 2.52 5.57
CA TYR A 112 16.14 1.92 4.39
C TYR A 112 16.22 0.40 4.56
N LEU A 113 15.77 -0.35 3.56
CA LEU A 113 15.74 -1.82 3.60
C LEU A 113 16.62 -2.46 2.52
N GLY A 114 17.18 -1.67 1.61
CA GLY A 114 17.96 -2.19 0.49
C GLY A 114 17.10 -2.92 -0.54
N LYS A 115 17.67 -3.90 -1.23
CA LYS A 115 17.00 -4.66 -2.29
C LYS A 115 16.21 -5.84 -1.72
N ILE A 116 14.97 -5.58 -1.31
CA ILE A 116 14.09 -6.60 -0.68
C ILE A 116 13.09 -7.26 -1.64
N ILE A 117 13.00 -6.78 -2.88
CA ILE A 117 12.10 -7.30 -3.90
C ILE A 117 12.94 -7.91 -5.03
N PRO A 118 13.11 -9.24 -5.07
CA PRO A 118 14.07 -9.90 -5.96
C PRO A 118 13.88 -9.59 -7.46
N TRP A 119 12.64 -9.34 -7.88
CA TRP A 119 12.28 -9.09 -9.28
C TRP A 119 12.29 -7.61 -9.69
N GLU A 120 12.40 -6.66 -8.76
CA GLU A 120 12.44 -5.22 -9.09
C GLU A 120 13.87 -4.66 -9.15
N GLN A 121 14.85 -5.33 -8.50
CA GLN A 121 16.25 -4.89 -8.42
C GLN A 121 16.48 -3.45 -7.92
N LYS A 122 15.44 -2.82 -7.34
CA LYS A 122 15.45 -1.47 -6.79
C LYS A 122 15.68 -1.49 -5.28
N GLU A 123 16.43 -0.52 -4.81
CA GLU A 123 16.54 -0.24 -3.39
C GLU A 123 15.23 0.35 -2.87
N SER A 124 14.79 -0.14 -1.71
CA SER A 124 13.50 0.18 -1.13
C SER A 124 13.68 0.70 0.29
N TYR A 125 12.73 1.53 0.71
CA TYR A 125 12.59 2.00 2.08
C TYR A 125 11.14 1.90 2.51
N ALA A 126 10.93 1.71 3.81
CA ALA A 126 9.63 1.71 4.44
C ALA A 126 9.24 3.11 4.91
N MET A 127 7.92 3.36 4.92
CA MET A 127 7.32 4.62 5.39
C MET A 127 6.45 4.37 6.64
N PRO A 128 7.04 4.27 7.84
CA PRO A 128 6.32 4.04 9.10
C PRO A 128 5.17 5.01 9.36
N LEU A 129 5.30 6.29 9.02
CA LEU A 129 4.22 7.29 9.19
C LEU A 129 3.02 7.09 8.24
N GLN A 130 3.11 6.15 7.29
CA GLN A 130 2.02 5.77 6.38
C GLN A 130 1.44 4.39 6.73
N ILE A 131 1.80 3.82 7.89
CA ILE A 131 1.24 2.53 8.37
C ILE A 131 -0.28 2.62 8.47
N ARG A 132 -0.99 1.63 7.92
CA ARG A 132 -2.46 1.61 7.94
C ARG A 132 -3.05 0.22 7.73
N ALA A 133 -4.31 0.07 8.11
CA ALA A 133 -5.12 -1.06 7.69
C ALA A 133 -5.56 -0.89 6.23
N ILE A 134 -5.56 -1.98 5.46
CA ILE A 134 -6.16 -2.04 4.13
C ILE A 134 -7.14 -3.20 4.03
N SER A 135 -8.12 -3.11 3.14
CA SER A 135 -8.90 -4.27 2.72
C SER A 135 -8.02 -5.24 1.92
N LYS A 136 -8.12 -6.54 2.20
CA LYS A 136 -7.43 -7.60 1.44
C LYS A 136 -7.87 -7.65 -0.04
N LEU A 137 -8.98 -7.03 -0.40
CA LEU A 137 -9.37 -6.79 -1.81
C LEU A 137 -8.35 -5.96 -2.59
N ARG A 138 -7.61 -5.08 -1.90
CA ARG A 138 -6.60 -4.20 -2.50
C ARG A 138 -5.30 -4.93 -2.82
N ILE A 139 -5.12 -6.16 -2.33
CA ILE A 139 -3.94 -6.96 -2.64
C ILE A 139 -4.00 -7.33 -4.12
N ILE A 140 -2.93 -7.02 -4.85
CA ILE A 140 -2.73 -7.42 -6.24
C ILE A 140 -2.00 -8.76 -6.25
N LYS A 141 -0.88 -8.86 -5.53
CA LYS A 141 -0.07 -10.07 -5.35
C LYS A 141 0.64 -10.05 -3.99
N PRO A 142 1.01 -11.22 -3.44
CA PRO A 142 0.54 -12.56 -3.81
C PRO A 142 -0.90 -12.80 -3.36
N LYS A 143 -1.66 -13.60 -4.12
CA LYS A 143 -3.01 -14.07 -3.79
C LYS A 143 -3.08 -15.58 -3.64
N ILE A 144 -2.32 -16.30 -4.45
CA ILE A 144 -2.32 -17.76 -4.53
C ILE A 144 -0.93 -18.33 -4.28
N LYS A 145 -0.84 -19.64 -3.99
CA LYS A 145 0.44 -20.30 -3.62
C LYS A 145 1.50 -20.27 -4.71
N SER A 146 1.11 -20.16 -5.98
CA SER A 146 2.02 -20.09 -7.13
C SER A 146 2.57 -18.68 -7.40
N ASP A 147 2.06 -17.66 -6.72
CA ASP A 147 2.62 -16.31 -6.85
C ASP A 147 3.99 -16.24 -6.17
N SER A 148 4.92 -15.49 -6.76
CA SER A 148 6.19 -15.18 -6.11
C SER A 148 5.96 -14.40 -4.82
N ILE A 149 6.60 -14.85 -3.73
CA ILE A 149 6.51 -14.24 -2.41
C ILE A 149 7.90 -13.72 -2.02
N ALA A 150 7.96 -12.47 -1.60
CA ALA A 150 9.13 -11.87 -0.98
C ALA A 150 8.84 -11.55 0.50
N LYS A 151 9.89 -11.55 1.32
CA LYS A 151 9.79 -11.30 2.75
C LYS A 151 11.05 -10.55 3.22
N ILE A 152 10.87 -9.60 4.12
CA ILE A 152 11.99 -8.99 4.84
C ILE A 152 12.50 -9.91 5.95
N ASN A 153 13.78 -9.75 6.31
CA ASN A 153 14.42 -10.57 7.34
C ASN A 153 14.09 -10.10 8.77
N ALA A 154 14.56 -10.84 9.77
CA ALA A 154 14.27 -10.54 11.18
C ALA A 154 14.93 -9.24 11.68
N GLU A 155 16.13 -8.92 11.18
CA GLU A 155 16.85 -7.69 11.53
C GLU A 155 16.10 -6.46 11.02
N GLN A 156 15.67 -6.49 9.76
CA GLN A 156 14.83 -5.47 9.13
C GLN A 156 13.51 -5.29 9.88
N LEU A 157 12.84 -6.39 10.26
CA LEU A 157 11.62 -6.31 11.07
C LEU A 157 11.87 -5.64 12.42
N THR A 158 12.99 -5.96 13.07
CA THR A 158 13.40 -5.36 14.35
C THR A 158 13.67 -3.86 14.19
N GLU A 159 14.31 -3.45 13.10
CA GLU A 159 14.54 -2.04 12.79
C GLU A 159 13.22 -1.27 12.61
N LEU A 160 12.25 -1.87 11.90
CA LEU A 160 10.90 -1.29 11.76
C LEU A 160 10.18 -1.18 13.11
N ASP A 161 10.28 -2.20 13.96
CA ASP A 161 9.66 -2.19 15.29
C ASP A 161 10.24 -1.10 16.19
N ASN A 162 11.56 -0.96 16.19
CA ASN A 162 12.25 0.08 16.94
C ASN A 162 11.88 1.46 16.40
N LYS A 163 11.78 1.63 15.07
CA LYS A 163 11.34 2.88 14.47
C LYS A 163 9.89 3.22 14.84
N LEU A 164 8.99 2.25 14.85
CA LEU A 164 7.60 2.47 15.28
C LEU A 164 7.52 2.87 16.76
N LYS A 165 8.28 2.21 17.65
CA LYS A 165 8.37 2.61 19.06
C LYS A 165 8.89 4.04 19.19
N GLN A 166 9.97 4.36 18.48
CA GLN A 166 10.55 5.71 18.48
C GLN A 166 9.54 6.78 18.01
N LEU A 167 8.74 6.49 16.98
CA LEU A 167 7.83 7.47 16.38
C LEU A 167 6.49 7.61 17.13
N PHE A 168 5.97 6.53 17.70
CA PHE A 168 4.60 6.48 18.23
C PHE A 168 4.54 6.28 19.75
N THR A 169 5.67 6.16 20.43
CA THR A 169 5.73 6.00 21.89
C THR A 169 6.81 6.90 22.49
N PHE A 170 6.72 7.14 23.80
CA PHE A 170 7.75 7.86 24.55
C PHE A 170 8.88 6.95 25.05
N ALA A 171 8.84 5.65 24.72
CA ALA A 171 9.90 4.73 25.10
C ALA A 171 11.15 5.04 24.25
N LYS A 172 12.24 5.38 24.94
CA LYS A 172 13.57 5.53 24.33
C LYS A 172 14.18 4.16 24.05
#